data_AF-A0A847VXW7-F1
#
_entry.id   AF-A0A847VXW7-F1
#
_cell.length_a   1.000
_cell.length_b   1.000
_cell.length_c   1.000
_cell.angle_alpha   90.00
_cell.angle_beta   90.00
_cell.angle_gamma   90.00
#
_symmetry.space_group_name_H-M   'P 1'
#
loop_
_entity.id
_entity.type
_entity.pdbx_description
1 polymer ?
#
loop_
_entity_poly.entity_id
_entity_poly.type
_entity_poly.pdbx_seq_one_letter_code
_entity_poly.pdbx_strand_id
1 'polypeptide(L)'
;MAEKIRELRISRKLPAKDMVAVVQELYPKYDKTMQSKCERGDEYGIQIRKDALEALYARFAPELLKKKDGHKYTCRISCRLPDDDYADLQEFIRGDGFDTMQAWLTYTVRKYLKRKRKARKEREDK
;
A
#
# COMPACT_ATOMS: atom_id res chain seq x y z
N MET A 1 17.52 3.99 -3.31
CA MET A 1 16.62 3.09 -4.10
C MET A 1 17.20 2.78 -5.49
N ALA A 2 17.98 3.70 -6.07
CA ALA A 2 18.81 3.46 -7.27
C ALA A 2 19.81 2.30 -7.07
N GLU A 3 20.40 2.21 -5.88
CA GLU A 3 21.24 1.07 -5.46
C GLU A 3 20.58 -0.29 -5.71
N LYS A 4 19.24 -0.39 -5.56
CA LYS A 4 18.53 -1.66 -5.70
C LYS A 4 18.56 -2.23 -7.13
N ILE A 5 18.67 -1.39 -8.16
CA ILE A 5 18.75 -1.86 -9.57
C ILE A 5 20.15 -2.38 -9.86
N ARG A 6 21.16 -1.64 -9.40
CA ARG A 6 22.57 -2.02 -9.54
C ARG A 6 22.87 -3.29 -8.74
N GLU A 7 22.37 -3.38 -7.52
CA GLU A 7 22.44 -4.58 -6.67
C GLU A 7 21.71 -5.76 -7.31
N LEU A 8 20.49 -5.56 -7.85
CA LEU A 8 19.75 -6.61 -8.56
C LEU A 8 20.58 -7.16 -9.73
N ARG A 9 21.21 -6.28 -10.51
CA ARG A 9 22.05 -6.68 -11.65
C ARG A 9 23.28 -7.47 -11.20
N ILE A 10 23.98 -7.02 -10.16
CA ILE A 10 25.20 -7.65 -9.65
C ILE A 10 24.86 -8.99 -8.97
N SER A 11 23.85 -9.02 -8.12
CA SER A 11 23.42 -10.22 -7.36
C SER A 11 22.92 -11.32 -8.28
N ARG A 12 22.16 -10.98 -9.32
CA ARG A 12 21.62 -11.95 -10.29
C ARG A 12 22.49 -12.15 -11.53
N LYS A 13 23.67 -11.51 -11.59
CA LYS A 13 24.61 -11.54 -12.73
C LYS A 13 23.93 -11.28 -14.09
N LEU A 14 23.01 -10.32 -14.12
CA LEU A 14 22.23 -10.02 -15.32
C LEU A 14 23.01 -9.11 -16.26
N PRO A 15 23.04 -9.38 -17.56
CA PRO A 15 23.55 -8.42 -18.52
C PRO A 15 22.58 -7.23 -18.60
N ALA A 16 23.12 -6.02 -18.69
CA ALA A 16 22.30 -4.80 -18.77
C ALA A 16 21.32 -4.80 -19.96
N LYS A 17 21.63 -5.55 -21.03
CA LYS A 17 20.77 -5.72 -22.21
C LYS A 17 19.44 -6.39 -21.84
N ASP A 18 19.46 -7.38 -20.97
CA ASP A 18 18.25 -8.15 -20.62
C ASP A 18 17.32 -7.30 -19.75
N MET A 19 17.86 -6.50 -18.83
CA MET A 19 17.07 -5.54 -18.06
C MET A 19 16.42 -4.49 -18.96
N VAL A 20 17.17 -3.95 -19.94
CA VAL A 20 16.63 -2.99 -20.90
C VAL A 20 15.49 -3.61 -21.72
N ALA A 21 15.63 -4.87 -22.16
CA ALA A 21 14.58 -5.56 -22.91
C ALA A 21 13.27 -5.68 -22.11
N VAL A 22 13.34 -6.01 -20.82
CA VAL A 22 12.15 -6.08 -19.95
C VAL A 22 11.48 -4.72 -19.79
N VAL A 23 12.27 -3.66 -19.63
CA VAL A 23 11.71 -2.30 -19.51
C VAL A 23 11.15 -1.81 -20.85
N GLN A 24 11.73 -2.23 -21.98
CA GLN A 24 11.26 -1.89 -23.32
C GLN A 24 9.88 -2.47 -23.65
N GLU A 25 9.49 -3.59 -23.02
CA GLU A 25 8.12 -4.14 -23.15
C GLU A 25 7.05 -3.15 -22.65
N LEU A 26 7.38 -2.32 -21.64
CA LEU A 26 6.50 -1.26 -21.14
C LEU A 26 6.79 0.11 -21.78
N TYR A 27 8.07 0.39 -22.03
CA TYR A 27 8.57 1.68 -22.51
C TYR A 27 9.49 1.48 -23.72
N PRO A 28 8.95 1.44 -24.95
CA PRO A 28 9.73 1.09 -26.15
C PRO A 28 10.94 1.99 -26.42
N LYS A 29 10.93 3.22 -25.90
CA LYS A 29 12.03 4.20 -26.04
C LYS A 29 13.11 4.07 -24.97
N TYR A 30 13.01 3.11 -24.05
CA TYR A 30 14.02 2.90 -23.02
C TYR A 30 15.31 2.34 -23.63
N ASP A 31 16.46 2.88 -23.25
CA ASP A 31 17.76 2.52 -23.81
C ASP A 31 18.80 2.16 -22.73
N LYS A 32 19.97 1.67 -23.17
CA LYS A 32 21.07 1.28 -22.27
C LYS A 32 21.66 2.46 -21.49
N THR A 33 21.64 3.66 -22.07
CA THR A 33 22.12 4.89 -21.41
C THR A 33 21.18 5.26 -20.26
N MET A 34 19.86 5.15 -20.45
CA MET A 34 18.87 5.34 -19.40
C MET A 34 19.06 4.31 -18.28
N GLN A 35 19.29 3.03 -18.62
CA GLN A 35 19.61 2.01 -17.63
C GLN A 35 20.85 2.37 -16.80
N SER A 36 21.93 2.83 -17.44
CA SER A 36 23.14 3.25 -16.72
C SER A 36 22.90 4.47 -15.82
N LYS A 37 22.03 5.40 -16.21
CA LYS A 37 21.66 6.57 -15.39
C LYS A 37 20.77 6.18 -14.21
N CYS A 38 19.80 5.27 -14.41
CA CYS A 38 18.96 4.74 -13.35
C CYS A 38 19.75 3.91 -12.31
N GLU A 39 20.78 3.18 -12.74
CA GLU A 39 21.70 2.45 -11.84
C GLU A 39 22.56 3.37 -10.99
N ARG A 40 22.84 4.59 -11.48
CA ARG A 40 23.55 5.67 -10.77
C ARG A 40 22.60 6.81 -10.41
N GLY A 41 21.37 6.44 -10.03
CA GLY A 41 20.30 7.40 -9.85
C GLY A 41 20.57 8.46 -8.79
N ASP A 42 21.43 8.20 -7.82
CA ASP A 42 21.84 9.19 -6.81
C ASP A 42 22.80 10.25 -7.38
N GLU A 43 23.63 9.90 -8.37
CA GLU A 43 24.51 10.84 -9.09
C GLU A 43 23.74 11.68 -10.13
N TYR A 44 22.79 11.05 -10.82
CA TYR A 44 22.02 11.70 -11.90
C TYR A 44 20.68 12.29 -11.46
N GLY A 45 20.23 12.01 -10.24
CA GLY A 45 18.90 12.40 -9.75
C GLY A 45 17.73 11.70 -10.45
N ILE A 46 17.98 10.61 -11.19
CA ILE A 46 16.98 9.91 -12.00
C ILE A 46 16.70 8.54 -11.39
N GLN A 47 15.41 8.18 -11.26
CA GLN A 47 14.98 6.86 -10.82
C GLN A 47 14.12 6.20 -11.88
N ILE A 48 14.22 4.86 -11.99
CA ILE A 48 13.31 4.10 -12.84
C ILE A 48 11.87 4.20 -12.30
N ARG A 49 10.89 4.19 -13.21
CA ARG A 49 9.48 4.20 -12.84
C ARG A 49 9.10 2.93 -12.06
N LYS A 50 8.19 3.05 -11.08
CA LYS A 50 7.85 1.98 -10.14
C LYS A 50 7.33 0.70 -10.82
N ASP A 51 6.49 0.85 -11.82
CA ASP A 51 5.94 -0.23 -12.65
C ASP A 51 7.02 -0.96 -13.47
N ALA A 52 7.99 -0.23 -14.04
CA ALA A 52 9.15 -0.81 -14.71
C ALA A 52 10.06 -1.57 -13.72
N LEU A 53 10.22 -1.05 -12.50
CA LEU A 53 10.94 -1.75 -11.43
C LEU A 53 10.21 -3.03 -11.00
N GLU A 54 8.88 -2.97 -10.86
CA GLU A 54 8.04 -4.14 -10.55
C GLU A 54 8.12 -5.18 -11.66
N ALA A 55 8.14 -4.80 -12.94
CA ALA A 55 8.32 -5.73 -14.05
C ALA A 55 9.70 -6.41 -14.03
N LEU A 56 10.76 -5.66 -13.69
CA LEU A 56 12.10 -6.21 -13.49
C LEU A 56 12.13 -7.19 -12.31
N TYR A 57 11.52 -6.84 -11.18
CA TYR A 57 11.42 -7.76 -10.04
C TYR A 57 10.56 -8.98 -10.36
N ALA A 58 9.43 -8.84 -11.04
CA ALA A 58 8.60 -9.98 -11.46
C ALA A 58 9.38 -11.01 -12.27
N ARG A 59 10.29 -10.56 -13.13
CA ARG A 59 11.05 -11.42 -14.04
C ARG A 59 12.32 -11.99 -13.41
N PHE A 60 13.01 -11.21 -12.57
CA PHE A 60 14.36 -11.56 -12.09
C PHE A 60 14.47 -11.78 -10.58
N ALA A 61 13.53 -11.28 -9.79
CA ALA A 61 13.53 -11.37 -8.33
C ALA A 61 12.10 -11.28 -7.77
N PRO A 62 11.23 -12.27 -8.07
CA PRO A 62 9.83 -12.23 -7.66
C PRO A 62 9.68 -12.24 -6.13
N GLU A 63 10.69 -12.68 -5.38
CA GLU A 63 10.75 -12.59 -3.92
C GLU A 63 10.81 -11.16 -3.39
N LEU A 64 11.31 -10.21 -4.19
CA LEU A 64 11.42 -8.80 -3.82
C LEU A 64 10.16 -8.00 -4.15
N LEU A 65 9.21 -8.60 -4.88
CA LEU A 65 7.89 -8.00 -5.07
C LEU A 65 7.16 -8.00 -3.73
N LYS A 66 7.16 -6.84 -3.06
CA LYS A 66 6.25 -6.60 -1.96
C LYS A 66 4.83 -6.78 -2.48
N LYS A 67 4.06 -7.68 -1.86
CA LYS A 67 2.61 -7.77 -2.09
C LYS A 67 2.04 -6.35 -2.02
N LYS A 68 1.31 -5.93 -3.06
CA LYS A 68 0.55 -4.68 -3.02
C LYS A 68 -0.17 -4.64 -1.69
N ASP A 69 0.09 -3.59 -0.92
CA ASP A 69 -0.60 -3.31 0.32
C ASP A 69 -2.04 -2.94 -0.06
N GLY A 70 -2.81 -3.97 -0.40
CA GLY A 70 -4.24 -3.86 -0.57
C GLY A 70 -4.77 -3.67 0.82
N HIS A 71 -4.83 -2.41 1.26
CA HIS A 71 -5.43 -2.06 2.54
C HIS A 71 -6.78 -2.78 2.62
N LYS A 72 -6.85 -3.78 3.52
CA LYS A 72 -8.00 -4.68 3.67
C LYS A 72 -9.32 -3.94 3.86
N TYR A 73 -9.24 -2.69 4.33
CA TYR A 73 -10.35 -1.78 4.55
C TYR A 73 -10.08 -0.47 3.79
N THR A 74 -10.85 -0.23 2.73
CA THR A 74 -10.70 0.94 1.85
C THR A 74 -11.65 2.09 2.21
N CYS A 75 -12.76 1.80 2.89
CA CYS A 75 -13.75 2.82 3.29
C CYS A 75 -13.38 3.44 4.64
N ARG A 76 -13.41 4.78 4.73
CA ARG A 76 -13.10 5.55 5.95
C ARG A 76 -14.35 6.25 6.48
N ILE A 77 -14.52 6.24 7.80
CA ILE A 77 -15.50 7.05 8.53
C ILE A 77 -14.71 8.07 9.35
N SER A 78 -15.07 9.35 9.25
CA SER A 78 -14.45 10.43 10.02
C SER A 78 -15.48 11.52 10.33
N CYS A 79 -15.42 12.07 11.53
CA CYS A 79 -16.15 13.25 11.94
C CYS A 79 -15.24 14.19 12.76
N ARG A 80 -15.66 15.46 12.88
CA ARG A 80 -15.06 16.41 13.82
C ARG A 80 -15.98 16.52 15.03
N LEU A 81 -15.38 16.60 16.21
CA LEU A 81 -16.06 16.78 17.49
C LEU A 81 -15.52 18.06 18.15
N PRO A 82 -16.33 18.75 18.96
CA PRO A 82 -15.82 19.73 19.92
C PRO A 82 -14.75 19.12 20.82
N ASP A 83 -13.83 19.96 21.31
CA ASP A 83 -12.69 19.49 22.10
C ASP A 83 -13.14 18.81 23.41
N ASP A 84 -14.17 19.34 24.06
CA ASP A 84 -14.73 18.79 25.30
C ASP A 84 -15.32 17.38 25.05
N ASP A 85 -16.18 17.24 24.04
CA ASP A 85 -16.76 15.95 23.64
C ASP A 85 -15.69 14.92 23.28
N TYR A 86 -14.59 15.37 22.65
CA TYR A 86 -13.48 14.49 22.28
C TYR A 86 -12.70 14.02 23.51
N ALA A 87 -12.46 14.90 24.48
CA ALA A 87 -11.76 14.58 25.72
C ALA A 87 -12.55 13.55 26.55
N ASP A 88 -13.85 13.81 26.76
CA ASP A 88 -14.75 12.91 27.49
C ASP A 88 -14.82 11.55 26.80
N LEU A 89 -14.95 11.53 25.47
CA LEU A 89 -14.99 10.31 24.70
C LEU A 89 -13.70 9.48 24.87
N GLN A 90 -12.53 10.12 24.87
CA GLN A 90 -11.27 9.41 25.10
C GLN A 90 -11.19 8.79 26.49
N GLU A 91 -11.69 9.46 27.51
CA GLU A 91 -11.72 8.94 28.88
C GLU A 91 -12.66 7.73 28.99
N PHE A 92 -13.89 7.86 28.49
CA PHE A 92 -14.88 6.78 28.56
C PHE A 92 -14.45 5.54 27.79
N ILE A 93 -13.84 5.71 26.61
CA ILE A 93 -13.33 4.58 25.80
C ILE A 93 -12.28 3.77 26.56
N ARG A 94 -11.38 4.45 27.29
CA ARG A 94 -10.38 3.78 28.12
C ARG A 94 -11.03 3.08 29.32
N GLY A 95 -12.01 3.73 29.96
CA GLY A 95 -12.79 3.16 31.07
C GLY A 95 -13.58 1.91 30.65
N ASP A 96 -14.12 1.90 29.43
CA ASP A 96 -14.83 0.77 28.83
C ASP A 96 -13.90 -0.40 28.41
N GLY A 97 -12.58 -0.24 28.53
CA GLY A 97 -11.59 -1.27 28.23
C GLY A 97 -11.18 -1.36 26.76
N PHE A 98 -11.39 -0.31 25.97
CA PHE A 98 -10.90 -0.26 24.59
C PHE A 98 -9.52 0.42 24.52
N ASP A 99 -8.53 -0.28 23.97
CA ASP A 99 -7.17 0.24 23.83
C ASP A 99 -7.05 1.37 22.79
N THR A 100 -7.95 1.40 21.79
CA THR A 100 -7.88 2.37 20.68
C THR A 100 -9.25 2.88 20.27
N MET A 101 -9.29 4.13 19.81
CA MET A 101 -10.47 4.75 19.17
C MET A 101 -10.99 3.90 17.99
N GLN A 102 -10.08 3.27 17.24
CA GLN A 102 -10.44 2.41 16.12
C GLN A 102 -11.16 1.14 16.58
N ALA A 103 -10.74 0.52 17.70
CA ALA A 103 -11.40 -0.65 18.26
C ALA A 103 -12.82 -0.32 18.74
N TRP A 104 -12.97 0.77 19.49
CA TRP A 104 -14.27 1.25 19.93
C TRP A 104 -15.20 1.60 18.77
N LEU A 105 -14.72 2.38 17.79
CA LEU A 105 -15.53 2.77 16.64
C LEU A 105 -15.96 1.55 15.82
N THR A 106 -15.06 0.58 15.62
CA THR A 106 -15.36 -0.68 14.93
C THR A 106 -16.43 -1.47 15.67
N TYR A 107 -16.35 -1.56 17.00
CA TYR A 107 -17.34 -2.23 17.83
C TYR A 107 -18.71 -1.54 17.71
N THR A 108 -18.76 -0.22 17.90
CA THR A 108 -20.00 0.57 17.87
C THR A 108 -20.68 0.48 16.51
N VAL A 109 -19.93 0.62 15.41
CA VAL A 109 -20.45 0.48 14.04
C VAL A 109 -21.00 -0.93 13.81
N ARG A 110 -20.27 -1.98 14.18
CA ARG A 110 -20.73 -3.38 14.01
C ARG A 110 -21.99 -3.66 14.83
N LYS A 111 -22.05 -3.18 16.07
CA LYS A 111 -23.22 -3.33 16.96
C LYS A 111 -24.44 -2.65 16.35
N TYR A 112 -24.29 -1.43 15.85
CA TYR A 112 -25.37 -0.69 15.18
C TYR A 112 -25.85 -1.41 13.91
N LEU A 113 -24.94 -1.83 13.04
CA LEU A 113 -25.28 -2.55 11.81
C LEU A 113 -25.95 -3.90 12.09
N LYS A 114 -25.49 -4.66 13.09
CA LYS A 114 -26.12 -5.93 13.47
C LYS A 114 -27.58 -5.72 13.88
N ARG A 115 -27.85 -4.71 14.72
CA ARG A 115 -29.21 -4.36 15.15
C ARG A 115 -30.09 -3.96 13.96
N LYS A 116 -29.59 -3.08 13.08
CA LYS A 116 -30.36 -2.59 11.92
C LYS A 116 -30.60 -3.68 10.87
N ARG A 117 -29.63 -4.57 10.63
CA ARG A 117 -29.80 -5.72 9.74
C ARG A 117 -30.84 -6.70 10.27
N LYS A 118 -30.85 -6.98 11.59
CA LYS A 118 -31.86 -7.82 12.22
C LYS A 118 -33.27 -7.25 12.03
N ALA A 119 -33.46 -5.97 12.38
CA ALA A 119 -34.75 -5.30 12.25
C ALA A 119 -35.24 -5.19 10.80
N ARG A 120 -34.32 -5.08 9.83
CA ARG A 120 -34.67 -5.10 8.41
C ARG A 120 -35.15 -6.49 7.99
N LYS A 121 -34.45 -7.55 8.39
CA LYS A 121 -34.84 -8.93 8.07
C LYS A 121 -36.23 -9.28 8.64
N GLU A 122 -36.51 -8.91 9.89
CA GLU A 122 -37.82 -9.11 10.53
C GLU A 122 -38.99 -8.39 9.82
N ARG A 123 -38.71 -7.37 8.99
CA ARG A 123 -39.71 -6.69 8.16
C ARG A 123 -39.86 -7.29 6.78
N GLU A 124 -38.81 -7.91 6.25
CA GLU A 124 -38.82 -8.59 4.95
C GLU A 124 -39.47 -9.98 5.05
N ASP A 125 -39.41 -10.62 6.22
CA ASP A 125 -40.00 -11.93 6.51
C ASP A 125 -41.50 -11.86 6.93
N LYS A 126 -42.13 -10.68 6.86
CA LYS A 126 -43.52 -10.41 7.28
C LYS A 126 -44.36 -9.89 6.12
#